data_AF-A0A7W9ZEX4-F1
#
_entry.id   AF-A0A7W9ZEX4-F1
#
_cell.length_a   1.000
_cell.length_b   1.000
_cell.length_c   1.000
_cell.angle_alpha   90.00
_cell.angle_beta   90.00
_cell.angle_gamma   90.00
#
_symmetry.space_group_name_H-M   'P 1'
#
loop_
_entity.id
_entity.type
_entity.pdbx_description
1 polymer ?
#
loop_
_entity_poly.entity_id
_entity_poly.type
_entity_poly.pdbx_seq_one_letter_code
_entity_poly.pdbx_strand_id
1 'polypeptide(L)'
;MSASATETAFVDSLFTTLLTLLEDARTLIGSGKMHAITADLPAEARMVAARDLSKLTSQGTAAMSVLLMYKALHSGQADEIKDPAVQLEDLYSEAVRDGSEPESYGPIVPAALVDLRRRGDDIFGRIGEVRSLILRHLGRPA
;
A
#
# COMPACT_ATOMS: atom_id res chain seq x y z
N MET A 1 18.90 18.08 13.76
CA MET A 1 18.40 17.52 12.48
C MET A 1 17.20 18.36 12.06
N SER A 2 17.11 18.78 10.80
CA SER A 2 15.96 19.56 10.31
C SER A 2 14.73 18.66 10.21
N ALA A 3 13.52 19.24 10.36
CA ALA A 3 12.26 18.50 10.23
C ALA A 3 12.18 17.74 8.89
N SER A 4 12.67 18.35 7.81
CA SER A 4 12.75 17.73 6.48
C SER A 4 13.56 16.43 6.46
N ALA A 5 14.71 16.33 7.14
CA ALA A 5 15.50 15.10 7.16
C ALA A 5 14.79 13.93 7.87
N THR A 6 13.96 14.24 8.87
CA THR A 6 13.17 13.21 9.59
C THR A 6 12.00 12.73 8.74
N GLU A 7 11.34 13.65 8.03
CA GLU A 7 10.25 13.35 7.10
C GLU A 7 10.75 12.48 5.92
N THR A 8 11.90 12.81 5.32
CA THR A 8 12.50 11.99 4.26
C THR A 8 12.83 10.58 4.75
N ALA A 9 13.46 10.45 5.92
CA ALA A 9 13.81 9.14 6.47
C ALA A 9 12.57 8.27 6.77
N PHE A 10 11.49 8.89 7.25
CA PHE A 10 10.20 8.22 7.44
C PHE A 10 9.65 7.70 6.11
N VAL A 11 9.59 8.54 5.08
CA VAL A 11 9.08 8.15 3.75
C VAL A 11 9.95 7.08 3.11
N ASP A 12 11.27 7.17 3.23
CA ASP A 12 12.20 6.15 2.73
C ASP A 12 12.01 4.80 3.42
N SER A 13 11.83 4.80 4.74
CA SER A 13 11.54 3.58 5.49
C SER A 13 10.22 2.95 5.04
N LEU A 14 9.17 3.74 4.82
CA LEU A 14 7.89 3.26 4.31
C LEU A 14 8.03 2.71 2.89
N PHE A 15 8.78 3.41 2.03
CA PHE A 15 9.04 2.99 0.66
C PHE A 15 9.71 1.61 0.61
N THR A 16 10.78 1.41 1.36
CA THR A 16 11.46 0.10 1.43
C THR A 16 10.53 -0.98 1.97
N THR A 17 9.79 -0.69 3.04
CA THR A 17 8.87 -1.66 3.66
C THR A 17 7.76 -2.08 2.70
N LEU A 18 7.17 -1.12 1.98
CA LEU A 18 6.14 -1.39 0.98
C LEU A 18 6.68 -2.15 -0.22
N LEU A 19 7.89 -1.81 -0.69
CA LEU A 19 8.54 -2.54 -1.78
C LEU A 19 8.73 -4.01 -1.40
N THR A 20 9.27 -4.29 -0.21
CA THR A 20 9.41 -5.66 0.29
C THR A 20 8.08 -6.39 0.41
N LEU A 21 7.01 -5.71 0.87
CA LEU A 21 5.67 -6.30 0.92
C LEU A 21 5.17 -6.73 -0.48
N LEU A 22 5.34 -5.86 -1.48
CA LEU A 22 4.93 -6.15 -2.86
C LEU A 22 5.76 -7.27 -3.49
N GLU A 23 7.06 -7.33 -3.18
CA GLU A 23 7.95 -8.42 -3.61
C GLU A 23 7.56 -9.75 -2.97
N ASP A 24 7.24 -9.76 -1.67
CA ASP A 24 6.75 -10.95 -0.95
C ASP A 24 5.43 -11.43 -1.55
N ALA A 25 4.47 -10.52 -1.77
CA ALA A 25 3.19 -10.84 -2.41
C ALA A 25 3.38 -11.41 -3.82
N ARG A 26 4.23 -10.77 -4.64
CA ARG A 26 4.59 -11.26 -5.98
C ARG A 26 5.24 -12.65 -5.91
N THR A 27 6.11 -12.88 -4.94
CA THR A 27 6.79 -14.18 -4.76
C THR A 27 5.80 -15.26 -4.37
N LEU A 28 4.85 -14.96 -3.50
CA LEU A 28 3.79 -15.89 -3.10
C LEU A 28 2.96 -16.33 -4.31
N ILE A 29 2.62 -15.38 -5.20
CA ILE A 29 1.88 -15.64 -6.44
C ILE A 29 2.75 -16.42 -7.45
N GLY A 30 3.95 -15.91 -7.76
CA GLY A 30 4.78 -16.39 -8.87
C GLY A 30 5.52 -17.71 -8.62
N SER A 31 5.74 -18.09 -7.36
CA SER A 31 6.41 -19.35 -7.01
C SER A 31 5.47 -20.57 -7.00
N GLY A 32 4.18 -20.39 -7.26
CA GLY A 32 3.18 -21.45 -7.12
C GLY A 32 2.87 -21.81 -5.66
N LYS A 33 3.54 -21.18 -4.66
CA LYS A 33 3.21 -21.34 -3.24
C LYS A 33 1.76 -21.02 -2.96
N MET A 34 1.22 -19.97 -3.57
CA MET A 34 -0.20 -19.65 -3.44
C MET A 34 -1.10 -20.79 -3.93
N HIS A 35 -0.76 -21.43 -5.04
CA HIS A 35 -1.50 -22.59 -5.54
C HIS A 35 -1.41 -23.77 -4.58
N ALA A 36 -0.22 -24.08 -4.06
CA ALA A 36 -0.02 -25.16 -3.08
C ALA A 36 -0.78 -24.91 -1.76
N ILE A 37 -0.78 -23.67 -1.27
CA ILE A 37 -1.40 -23.27 0.00
C ILE A 37 -2.94 -23.21 -0.12
N THR A 38 -3.47 -23.00 -1.33
CA THR A 38 -4.91 -22.91 -1.58
C THR A 38 -5.52 -24.16 -2.21
N ALA A 39 -4.72 -25.15 -2.60
CA ALA A 39 -5.18 -26.35 -3.32
C ALA A 39 -6.30 -27.09 -2.57
N ASP A 40 -6.12 -27.28 -1.26
CA ASP A 40 -7.05 -28.02 -0.40
C ASP A 40 -8.16 -27.15 0.18
N LEU A 41 -8.20 -25.85 -0.15
CA LEU A 41 -9.23 -24.94 0.34
C LEU A 41 -10.54 -25.10 -0.45
N PRO A 42 -11.70 -24.91 0.21
CA PRO A 42 -12.98 -24.74 -0.48
C PRO A 42 -12.91 -23.61 -1.52
N ALA A 43 -13.70 -23.71 -2.59
CA ALA A 43 -13.69 -22.74 -3.68
C ALA A 43 -13.90 -21.29 -3.22
N GLU A 44 -14.80 -21.09 -2.25
CA GLU A 44 -15.07 -19.78 -1.64
C GLU A 44 -13.82 -19.21 -0.96
N ALA A 45 -13.11 -20.00 -0.15
CA ALA A 45 -11.87 -19.58 0.52
C ALA A 45 -10.75 -19.26 -0.49
N ARG A 46 -10.69 -19.98 -1.63
CA ARG A 46 -9.77 -19.64 -2.73
C ARG A 46 -10.11 -18.30 -3.37
N MET A 47 -11.40 -18.01 -3.58
CA MET A 47 -11.86 -16.74 -4.16
C MET A 47 -11.55 -15.56 -3.23
N VAL A 48 -11.81 -15.70 -1.93
CA VAL A 48 -11.46 -14.70 -0.91
C VAL A 48 -9.96 -14.43 -0.93
N ALA A 49 -9.15 -15.48 -0.91
CA ALA A 49 -7.70 -15.36 -0.94
C ALA A 49 -7.16 -14.63 -2.20
N ALA A 50 -7.73 -14.92 -3.37
CA ALA A 50 -7.37 -14.23 -4.62
C ALA A 50 -7.79 -12.76 -4.61
N ARG A 51 -8.98 -12.46 -4.10
CA ARG A 51 -9.50 -11.09 -3.95
C ARG A 51 -8.64 -10.28 -2.98
N ASP A 52 -8.26 -10.86 -1.85
CA ASP A 52 -7.40 -10.22 -0.84
C ASP A 52 -6.02 -9.88 -1.41
N LEU A 53 -5.41 -10.80 -2.16
CA LEU A 53 -4.14 -10.51 -2.85
C LEU A 53 -4.29 -9.41 -3.90
N SER A 54 -5.35 -9.47 -4.72
CA SER A 54 -5.62 -8.43 -5.72
C SER A 54 -5.77 -7.06 -5.05
N LYS A 55 -6.54 -6.99 -3.95
CA LYS A 55 -6.73 -5.77 -3.18
C LYS A 55 -5.41 -5.26 -2.59
N LEU A 56 -4.63 -6.12 -1.94
CA LEU A 56 -3.31 -5.79 -1.37
C LEU A 56 -2.39 -5.18 -2.43
N THR A 57 -2.33 -5.77 -3.62
CA THR A 57 -1.47 -5.27 -4.72
C THR A 57 -1.96 -3.94 -5.29
N SER A 58 -3.28 -3.74 -5.41
CA SER A 58 -3.87 -2.46 -5.85
C SER A 58 -3.56 -1.34 -4.86
N GLN A 59 -3.88 -1.56 -3.58
CA GLN A 59 -3.60 -0.60 -2.51
C GLN A 59 -2.10 -0.31 -2.40
N GLY A 60 -1.26 -1.35 -2.47
CA GLY A 60 0.19 -1.20 -2.42
C GLY A 60 0.74 -0.42 -3.60
N THR A 61 0.18 -0.59 -4.80
CA THR A 61 0.58 0.21 -5.97
C THR A 61 0.18 1.68 -5.80
N ALA A 62 -1.04 1.95 -5.33
CA ALA A 62 -1.50 3.31 -5.07
C ALA A 62 -0.67 3.99 -3.96
N ALA A 63 -0.41 3.28 -2.86
CA ALA A 63 0.45 3.75 -1.77
C ALA A 63 1.88 4.04 -2.26
N MET A 64 2.43 3.18 -3.13
CA MET A 64 3.75 3.41 -3.73
C MET A 64 3.77 4.70 -4.55
N SER A 65 2.73 4.97 -5.33
CA SER A 65 2.60 6.21 -6.09
C SER A 65 2.54 7.45 -5.19
N VAL A 66 1.87 7.38 -4.03
CA VAL A 66 1.88 8.49 -3.05
C VAL A 66 3.30 8.74 -2.53
N LEU A 67 4.04 7.69 -2.16
CA LEU A 67 5.42 7.80 -1.68
C LEU A 67 6.36 8.39 -2.77
N LEU A 68 6.19 7.96 -4.02
CA LEU A 68 6.94 8.48 -5.16
C LEU A 68 6.60 9.96 -5.44
N MET A 69 5.34 10.36 -5.30
CA MET A 69 4.93 11.76 -5.43
C MET A 69 5.64 12.64 -4.38
N TYR A 70 5.69 12.21 -3.12
CA TYR A 70 6.46 12.94 -2.10
C TYR A 70 7.92 13.10 -2.49
N LYS A 71 8.56 12.01 -2.97
CA LYS A 71 9.96 12.02 -3.39
C LYS A 71 10.22 12.98 -4.56
N ALA A 72 9.33 12.98 -5.55
CA ALA A 72 9.43 13.86 -6.72
C ALA A 72 9.30 15.34 -6.31
N LEU A 73 8.30 15.67 -5.48
CA LEU A 73 8.13 17.02 -4.95
C LEU A 73 9.34 17.48 -4.15
N HIS A 74 9.84 16.63 -3.24
CA HIS A 74 11.02 16.95 -2.44
C HIS A 74 12.29 17.12 -3.31
N SER A 75 12.39 16.40 -4.42
CA SER A 75 13.53 16.48 -5.35
C SER A 75 13.42 17.65 -6.35
N GLY A 76 12.39 18.49 -6.24
CA GLY A 76 12.19 19.65 -7.12
C GLY A 76 11.55 19.32 -8.47
N GLN A 77 10.96 18.13 -8.62
CA GLN A 77 10.29 17.68 -9.86
C GLN A 77 8.78 18.00 -9.85
N ALA A 78 8.36 19.02 -9.10
CA ALA A 78 6.95 19.37 -8.95
C ALA A 78 6.31 19.79 -10.28
N ASP A 79 7.06 20.46 -11.14
CA ASP A 79 6.59 20.96 -12.44
C ASP A 79 6.29 19.83 -13.44
N GLU A 80 6.78 18.62 -13.19
CA GLU A 80 6.51 17.43 -13.99
C GLU A 80 5.15 16.80 -13.64
N ILE A 81 4.57 17.17 -12.48
CA ILE A 81 3.32 16.61 -11.97
C ILE A 81 2.17 17.56 -12.27
N LYS A 82 1.34 17.20 -13.24
CA LYS A 82 0.13 17.95 -13.55
C LYS A 82 -0.91 17.78 -12.44
N ASP A 83 -1.33 18.89 -11.81
CA ASP A 83 -2.37 18.91 -10.77
C ASP A 83 -2.10 17.94 -9.60
N PRO A 84 -0.96 18.09 -8.88
CA PRO A 84 -0.48 17.12 -7.89
C PRO A 84 -1.48 16.88 -6.74
N ALA A 85 -2.28 17.90 -6.39
CA ALA A 85 -3.29 17.76 -5.35
C ALA A 85 -4.45 16.84 -5.75
N VAL A 86 -4.91 16.89 -7.01
CA VAL A 86 -6.00 16.01 -7.48
C VAL A 86 -5.48 14.58 -7.57
N GLN A 87 -4.29 14.40 -8.17
CA GLN A 87 -3.66 13.10 -8.23
C GLN A 87 -3.42 12.49 -6.85
N LEU A 88 -3.02 13.31 -5.86
CA LEU A 88 -2.84 12.85 -4.49
C LEU A 88 -4.14 12.30 -3.88
N GLU A 89 -5.26 12.99 -4.07
CA GLU A 89 -6.54 12.52 -3.52
C GLU A 89 -7.00 11.22 -4.16
N ASP A 90 -6.84 11.08 -5.48
CA ASP A 90 -7.18 9.84 -6.19
C ASP A 90 -6.31 8.66 -5.71
N LEU A 91 -4.99 8.88 -5.63
CA LEU A 91 -4.04 7.87 -5.17
C LEU A 91 -4.26 7.51 -3.70
N TYR A 92 -4.52 8.51 -2.86
CA TYR A 92 -4.80 8.29 -1.44
C TYR A 92 -6.09 7.48 -1.28
N SER A 93 -7.17 7.87 -1.97
CA SER A 93 -8.46 7.19 -1.91
C SER A 93 -8.36 5.72 -2.30
N GLU A 94 -7.54 5.38 -3.31
CA GLU A 94 -7.28 3.98 -3.67
C GLU A 94 -6.38 3.27 -2.64
N ALA A 95 -5.37 3.94 -2.09
CA ALA A 95 -4.47 3.37 -1.08
C ALA A 95 -5.19 3.02 0.22
N VAL A 96 -6.08 3.91 0.69
CA VAL A 96 -6.87 3.71 1.91
C VAL A 96 -8.28 3.20 1.64
N ARG A 97 -8.53 2.66 0.43
CA ARG A 97 -9.85 2.16 0.06
C ARG A 97 -10.30 1.09 1.05
N ASP A 98 -11.13 1.54 2.00
CA ASP A 98 -11.75 0.68 2.99
C ASP A 98 -12.55 -0.37 2.24
N GLY A 99 -12.08 -1.61 2.30
CA GLY A 99 -12.94 -2.72 2.00
C GLY A 99 -13.79 -2.87 3.24
N SER A 100 -14.95 -2.24 3.22
CA SER A 100 -16.04 -2.43 4.18
C SER A 100 -15.97 -3.83 4.81
N GLU A 101 -15.55 -3.85 6.08
CA GLU A 101 -15.35 -5.02 6.94
C GLU A 101 -14.34 -6.08 6.42
N PRO A 102 -13.57 -6.73 7.31
CA PRO A 102 -13.07 -8.05 6.97
C PRO A 102 -14.32 -8.91 6.71
N GLU A 103 -14.62 -9.22 5.45
CA GLU A 103 -15.55 -10.31 5.11
C GLU A 103 -15.11 -11.48 5.98
N SER A 104 -15.94 -11.78 6.99
CA SER A 104 -15.64 -12.69 8.09
C SER A 104 -14.87 -13.86 7.51
N TYR A 105 -13.57 -13.90 7.80
CA TYR A 105 -12.70 -14.91 7.26
C TYR A 105 -13.35 -16.24 7.59
N GLY A 106 -13.82 -16.96 6.58
CA GLY A 106 -14.14 -18.37 6.76
C GLY A 106 -12.96 -19.02 7.48
N PRO A 107 -13.17 -20.08 8.26
CA PRO A 107 -12.22 -20.59 9.27
C PRO A 107 -10.84 -21.02 8.74
N ILE A 108 -10.54 -20.87 7.44
CA ILE A 108 -9.35 -21.37 6.78
C ILE A 108 -8.79 -20.31 5.82
N VAL A 109 -8.14 -19.28 6.37
CA VAL A 109 -7.28 -18.37 5.58
C VAL A 109 -5.82 -18.73 5.85
N PRO A 110 -5.00 -18.90 4.81
CA PRO A 110 -3.59 -19.20 5.00
C PRO A 110 -2.84 -18.14 5.80
N ALA A 111 -2.03 -18.58 6.76
CA ALA A 111 -1.24 -17.70 7.63
C ALA A 111 -0.36 -16.70 6.85
N ALA A 112 0.18 -17.11 5.69
CA ALA A 112 0.98 -16.24 4.84
C ALA A 112 0.18 -15.03 4.29
N LEU A 113 -1.10 -15.21 3.99
CA LEU A 113 -1.97 -14.11 3.54
C LEU A 113 -2.36 -13.21 4.69
N VAL A 114 -2.62 -13.80 5.86
CA VAL A 114 -2.91 -13.04 7.09
C VAL A 114 -1.73 -12.13 7.44
N ASP A 115 -0.50 -12.63 7.37
CA ASP A 115 0.69 -11.81 7.64
C ASP A 115 0.88 -10.70 6.61
N LEU A 116 0.76 -11.02 5.30
CA LEU A 116 0.83 -10.01 4.24
C LEU A 116 -0.22 -8.91 4.42
N ARG A 117 -1.46 -9.28 4.75
CA ARG A 117 -2.55 -8.33 4.96
C ARG A 117 -2.29 -7.45 6.17
N ARG A 118 -1.92 -8.05 7.31
CA ARG A 118 -1.57 -7.30 8.52
C ARG A 118 -0.45 -6.28 8.26
N ARG A 119 0.63 -6.71 7.59
CA ARG A 119 1.72 -5.82 7.18
C ARG A 119 1.25 -4.72 6.22
N GLY A 120 0.35 -5.05 5.30
CA GLY A 120 -0.30 -4.09 4.41
C GLY A 120 -1.08 -3.03 5.18
N ASP A 121 -1.99 -3.45 6.06
CA ASP A 121 -2.82 -2.57 6.88
C ASP A 121 -1.97 -1.61 7.73
N ASP A 122 -0.89 -2.12 8.35
CA ASP A 122 0.09 -1.31 9.11
C ASP A 122 0.74 -0.20 8.25
N ILE A 123 1.06 -0.50 6.98
CA ILE A 123 1.67 0.46 6.05
C ILE A 123 0.62 1.44 5.54
N PHE A 124 -0.55 0.95 5.11
CA PHE A 124 -1.61 1.78 4.54
C PHE A 124 -2.16 2.78 5.55
N GLY A 125 -2.25 2.41 6.83
CA GLY A 125 -2.61 3.32 7.92
C GLY A 125 -1.65 4.51 8.07
N ARG A 126 -0.40 4.39 7.61
CA ARG A 126 0.62 5.46 7.67
C ARG A 126 0.67 6.33 6.42
N ILE A 127 -0.05 5.96 5.35
CA ILE A 127 -0.10 6.77 4.12
C ILE A 127 -0.83 8.10 4.36
N GLY A 128 -1.74 8.18 5.33
CA GLY A 128 -2.36 9.43 5.75
C GLY A 128 -1.35 10.48 6.20
N GLU A 129 -0.31 10.06 6.93
CA GLU A 129 0.77 10.96 7.35
C GLU A 129 1.54 11.51 6.13
N VAL A 130 1.84 10.65 5.16
CA VAL A 130 2.52 11.05 3.91
C VAL A 130 1.66 12.02 3.10
N ARG A 131 0.34 11.79 3.00
CA ARG A 131 -0.61 12.74 2.38
C ARG A 131 -0.50 14.11 3.04
N SER A 132 -0.49 14.18 4.38
CA SER A 132 -0.32 15.44 5.09
C SER A 132 1.04 16.11 4.81
N LEU A 133 2.13 15.34 4.65
CA LEU A 133 3.43 15.89 4.23
C LEU A 133 3.35 16.54 2.85
N ILE A 134 2.73 15.86 1.89
CA ILE A 134 2.58 16.33 0.51
C ILE A 134 1.71 17.60 0.48
N LEU A 135 0.58 17.61 1.17
CA LEU A 135 -0.30 18.79 1.22
C LEU A 135 0.41 20.01 1.82
N ARG A 136 1.23 19.82 2.88
CA ARG A 136 2.08 20.88 3.42
C ARG A 136 3.08 21.40 2.39
N HIS A 137 3.71 20.51 1.61
CA HIS A 137 4.63 20.91 0.54
C HIS A 137 3.94 21.72 -0.56
N LEU A 138 2.68 21.41 -0.85
CA LEU A 138 1.85 22.13 -1.82
C LEU A 138 1.22 23.42 -1.24
N GLY A 139 1.47 23.76 0.03
CA GLY A 139 0.84 24.91 0.70
C GLY A 139 -0.67 24.75 0.92
N ARG A 140 -1.17 23.51 0.99
CA ARG A 140 -2.59 23.17 1.18
C ARG A 140 -2.86 22.68 2.60
N PRO A 141 -4.10 22.86 3.11
CA PRO A 141 -4.51 22.24 4.36
C PRO A 141 -4.53 20.71 4.21
N ALA A 142 -4.11 20.02 5.28
CA ALA A 142 -4.11 18.56 5.38
C ALA A 142 -5.53 18.01 5.58
#